data_AF-A0A2V8B1Y4-F1
#
_entry.id   AF-A0A2V8B1Y4-F1
#
_cell.length_a   1.000
_cell.length_b   1.000
_cell.length_c   1.000
_cell.angle_alpha   90.00
_cell.angle_beta   90.00
_cell.angle_gamma   90.00
#
_symmetry.space_group_name_H-M   'P 1'
#
loop_
_entity.id
_entity.type
_entity.pdbx_description
1 polymer ?
#
loop_
_entity_poly.entity_id
_entity_poly.type
_entity_poly.pdbx_seq_one_letter_code
_entity_poly.pdbx_strand_id
1 'polypeptide(L)'
;MRRGRWTVIAGAILLVGAAAASADPITIISDGRITAALPSTSDANGASRQNVADRQRDTLKATASASTGTSAGVSVATLVSSFSDPMHWSATGTADATWFTLDTADYFLESVFNVAFVVTSPVNYRFNGTFQSSSSNTGSPFQGGSQIGAGGGLFRETPQPDDPEHPSVVFAGGGLHAGLLVPDKYFFDFGASGSGLTRHGG
;
A
#
# COMPACT_ATOMS: atom_id res chain seq x y z
N MET A 1 5.42 -47.74 -74.35
CA MET A 1 5.33 -46.29 -74.05
C MET A 1 5.24 -46.11 -72.53
N ARG A 2 6.12 -45.29 -71.97
CA ARG A 2 6.45 -45.19 -70.54
C ARG A 2 5.30 -44.60 -69.71
N ARG A 3 4.90 -45.23 -68.60
CA ARG A 3 4.02 -44.63 -67.59
C ARG A 3 4.88 -44.15 -66.41
N GLY A 4 4.98 -42.83 -66.25
CA GLY A 4 5.73 -42.17 -65.19
C GLY A 4 5.07 -42.36 -63.83
N ARG A 5 5.87 -42.73 -62.83
CA ARG A 5 5.47 -42.79 -61.42
C ARG A 5 5.53 -41.36 -60.86
N TRP A 6 4.38 -40.83 -60.44
CA TRP A 6 4.31 -39.60 -59.66
C TRP A 6 4.54 -39.95 -58.20
N THR A 7 5.65 -39.49 -57.64
CA THR A 7 5.92 -39.55 -56.21
C THR A 7 5.29 -38.30 -55.58
N VAL A 8 4.19 -38.47 -54.86
CA VAL A 8 3.61 -37.41 -54.01
C VAL A 8 4.41 -37.38 -52.72
N ILE A 9 5.21 -36.33 -52.50
CA ILE A 9 5.86 -36.07 -51.21
C ILE A 9 4.79 -35.42 -50.32
N ALA A 10 4.24 -36.18 -49.38
CA ALA A 10 3.39 -35.65 -48.34
C ALA A 10 4.26 -34.83 -47.37
N GLY A 11 4.09 -33.50 -47.39
CA GLY A 11 4.71 -32.60 -46.42
C GLY A 11 4.10 -32.81 -45.04
N ALA A 12 4.91 -33.19 -44.06
CA ALA A 12 4.50 -33.21 -42.67
C ALA A 12 4.39 -31.75 -42.16
N ILE A 13 3.16 -31.27 -41.98
CA ILE A 13 2.88 -30.06 -41.23
C ILE A 13 3.12 -30.41 -39.76
N LEU A 14 4.28 -30.03 -39.22
CA LEU A 14 4.50 -30.01 -37.78
C LEU A 14 3.58 -28.93 -37.20
N LEU A 15 2.47 -29.35 -36.60
CA LEU A 15 1.68 -28.54 -35.68
C LEU A 15 2.60 -28.22 -34.49
N VAL A 16 3.33 -27.12 -34.59
CA VAL A 16 3.97 -26.49 -33.44
C VAL A 16 2.81 -26.00 -32.58
N GLY A 17 2.44 -26.81 -31.58
CA GLY A 17 1.53 -26.38 -30.54
C GLY A 17 2.14 -25.13 -29.92
N ALA A 18 1.56 -23.97 -30.22
CA ALA A 18 1.80 -22.78 -29.45
C ALA A 18 1.31 -23.11 -28.05
N ALA A 19 2.23 -23.48 -27.15
CA ALA A 19 1.98 -23.35 -25.73
C ALA A 19 1.67 -21.86 -25.54
N ALA A 20 0.39 -21.52 -25.46
CA ALA A 20 -0.01 -20.21 -25.00
C ALA A 20 0.66 -20.09 -23.63
N ALA A 21 1.70 -19.25 -23.53
CA ALA A 21 2.19 -18.85 -22.23
C ALA A 21 0.97 -18.32 -21.49
N SER A 22 0.51 -19.05 -20.47
CA SER A 22 -0.58 -18.58 -19.64
C SER A 22 -0.04 -17.33 -18.97
N ALA A 23 -0.45 -16.17 -19.47
CA ALA A 23 -0.14 -14.91 -18.82
C ALA A 23 -0.67 -15.00 -17.39
N ASP A 24 0.07 -14.44 -16.43
CA ASP A 24 -0.43 -14.34 -15.06
C ASP A 24 -1.80 -13.65 -15.11
N PRO A 25 -2.81 -14.22 -14.44
CA PRO A 25 -4.16 -13.70 -14.52
C PRO A 25 -4.27 -12.29 -13.92
N ILE A 26 -3.29 -11.88 -13.11
CA ILE A 26 -3.17 -10.56 -12.49
C ILE A 26 -2.01 -9.80 -13.13
N THR A 27 -2.30 -8.61 -13.66
CA THR A 27 -1.32 -7.67 -14.20
C THR A 27 -1.31 -6.39 -13.37
N ILE A 28 -0.19 -6.05 -12.75
CA ILE A 28 -0.01 -4.77 -12.06
C ILE A 28 0.02 -3.63 -13.09
N ILE A 29 -0.81 -2.61 -12.88
CA ILE A 29 -0.90 -1.43 -13.75
C ILE A 29 -0.42 -0.15 -13.05
N SER A 30 -0.37 -0.14 -11.71
CA SER A 30 0.17 0.98 -10.93
C SER A 30 0.73 0.49 -9.60
N ASP A 31 1.93 0.97 -9.25
CA ASP A 31 2.54 0.84 -7.92
C ASP A 31 2.40 2.19 -7.20
N GLY A 32 1.58 2.23 -6.15
CA GLY A 32 1.29 3.41 -5.36
C GLY A 32 1.90 3.36 -3.95
N ARG A 33 2.76 2.37 -3.65
CA ARG A 33 3.31 2.19 -2.30
C ARG A 33 4.04 3.43 -1.82
N ILE A 34 3.83 3.78 -0.56
CA ILE A 34 4.40 4.99 0.03
C ILE A 34 4.68 4.82 1.52
N THR A 35 5.76 5.45 1.99
CA THR A 35 5.88 5.88 3.38
C THR A 35 6.04 7.39 3.43
N ALA A 36 5.39 8.07 4.37
CA ALA A 36 5.55 9.50 4.57
C ALA A 36 5.61 9.86 6.06
N ALA A 37 6.38 10.90 6.37
CA ALA A 37 6.55 11.45 7.71
C ALA A 37 6.60 12.99 7.62
N LEU A 38 5.58 13.64 8.18
CA LEU A 38 5.36 15.08 8.12
C LEU A 38 5.22 15.67 9.53
N PRO A 39 6.32 15.72 10.31
CA PRO A 39 6.35 16.34 11.63
C PRO A 39 6.40 17.87 11.53
N SER A 40 5.70 18.53 12.45
CA SER A 40 5.73 19.98 12.64
C SER A 40 5.63 20.35 14.12
N THR A 41 6.44 21.30 14.58
CA THR A 41 6.34 21.88 15.93
C THR A 41 6.44 23.39 15.83
N SER A 42 5.76 24.09 16.72
CA SER A 42 5.91 25.54 16.88
C SER A 42 5.74 25.95 18.33
N ASP A 43 6.59 26.89 18.77
CA ASP A 43 6.58 27.50 20.09
C ASP A 43 7.12 28.93 20.01
N ALA A 44 7.37 29.56 21.17
CA ALA A 44 7.95 30.90 21.25
C ALA A 44 9.33 31.05 20.56
N ASN A 45 10.02 29.94 20.27
CA ASN A 45 11.32 29.93 19.61
C ASN A 45 11.22 29.80 18.08
N GLY A 46 10.00 29.64 17.53
CA GLY A 46 9.72 29.62 16.11
C GLY A 46 8.91 28.40 15.67
N ALA A 47 9.05 28.02 14.41
CA ALA A 47 8.41 26.85 13.83
C ALA A 47 9.42 25.97 13.08
N SER A 48 9.26 24.66 13.17
CA SER A 48 10.06 23.66 12.48
C SER A 48 9.14 22.63 11.85
N ARG A 49 9.36 22.35 10.56
CA ARG A 49 8.57 21.38 9.79
C ARG A 49 9.50 20.62 8.87
N GLN A 50 9.27 19.32 8.78
CA GLN A 50 9.90 18.47 7.78
C GLN A 50 8.85 17.68 7.00
N ASN A 51 9.21 17.27 5.80
CA ASN A 51 8.43 16.37 4.98
C ASN A 51 9.40 15.40 4.30
N VAL A 52 9.29 14.13 4.66
CA VAL A 52 10.06 13.06 4.05
C VAL A 52 9.07 12.02 3.56
N ALA A 53 9.22 11.60 2.31
CA ALA A 53 8.44 10.53 1.72
C ALA A 53 9.33 9.62 0.88
N ASP A 54 9.03 8.33 0.89
CA ASP A 54 9.68 7.31 0.08
C ASP A 54 8.62 6.51 -0.68
N ARG A 55 8.88 6.25 -1.96
CA ARG A 55 7.96 5.62 -2.93
C ARG A 55 8.65 4.58 -3.82
N GLN A 56 9.92 4.25 -3.58
CA GLN A 56 10.68 3.41 -4.50
C GLN A 56 11.28 2.22 -3.77
N ARG A 57 10.97 1.00 -4.25
CA ARG A 57 11.46 -0.34 -3.82
C ARG A 57 10.48 -1.09 -2.90
N ASP A 58 10.82 -2.35 -2.67
CA ASP A 58 10.15 -3.27 -1.76
C ASP A 58 10.37 -2.95 -0.28
N THR A 59 11.32 -2.07 0.03
CA THR A 59 11.57 -1.56 1.37
C THR A 59 11.58 -0.04 1.31
N LEU A 60 10.58 0.58 1.94
CA LEU A 60 10.41 2.03 2.02
C LEU A 60 10.61 2.49 3.45
N LYS A 61 11.21 3.68 3.61
CA LYS A 61 11.35 4.30 4.92
C LYS A 61 11.27 5.82 4.83
N ALA A 62 10.39 6.39 5.63
CA ALA A 62 10.33 7.82 5.91
C ALA A 62 10.67 8.07 7.38
N THR A 63 11.61 8.98 7.64
CA THR A 63 11.94 9.43 9.00
C THR A 63 12.17 10.93 8.94
N ALA A 64 11.45 11.65 9.77
CA ALA A 64 11.55 13.10 9.84
C ALA A 64 11.43 13.53 11.30
N SER A 65 12.02 14.68 11.62
CA SER A 65 11.97 15.27 12.95
C SER A 65 11.68 16.75 12.87
N ALA A 66 10.99 17.30 13.87
CA ALA A 66 10.77 18.72 14.01
C ALA A 66 11.14 19.16 15.43
N SER A 67 11.81 20.30 15.56
CA SER A 67 12.26 20.81 16.86
C SER A 67 12.33 22.33 16.88
N THR A 68 11.82 22.94 17.96
CA THR A 68 11.98 24.36 18.29
C THR A 68 12.12 24.50 19.80
N GLY A 69 13.12 25.25 20.28
CA GLY A 69 13.38 25.38 21.71
C GLY A 69 13.53 24.02 22.41
N THR A 70 12.66 23.75 23.39
CA THR A 70 12.57 22.46 24.10
C THR A 70 11.56 21.51 23.47
N SER A 71 10.74 21.97 22.52
CA SER A 71 9.75 21.15 21.82
C SER A 71 10.44 20.35 20.71
N ALA A 72 10.22 19.04 20.68
CA ALA A 72 10.79 18.16 19.68
C ALA A 72 9.93 16.92 19.47
N GLY A 73 10.00 16.37 18.26
CA GLY A 73 9.46 15.06 17.99
C GLY A 73 9.92 14.47 16.67
N VAL A 74 9.52 13.22 16.50
CA VAL A 74 9.93 12.37 15.38
C VAL A 74 8.73 11.58 14.88
N SER A 75 8.64 11.47 13.57
CA SER A 75 7.69 10.63 12.86
C SER A 75 8.47 9.62 12.02
N VAL A 76 8.12 8.34 12.14
CA VAL A 76 8.75 7.23 11.44
C VAL A 76 7.67 6.39 10.76
N ALA A 77 7.85 6.12 9.47
CA ALA A 77 7.04 5.15 8.74
C ALA A 77 7.94 4.19 7.99
N THR A 78 7.62 2.89 8.03
CA THR A 78 8.36 1.85 7.33
C THR A 78 7.40 0.92 6.62
N LEU A 79 7.77 0.45 5.43
CA LEU A 79 7.04 -0.56 4.69
C LEU A 79 8.02 -1.56 4.10
N VAL A 80 7.85 -2.84 4.40
CA VAL A 80 8.51 -3.95 3.71
C VAL A 80 7.42 -4.73 3.00
N SER A 81 7.52 -4.89 1.68
CA SER A 81 6.46 -5.51 0.89
C SER A 81 7.00 -6.25 -0.32
N SER A 82 6.21 -7.18 -0.84
CA SER A 82 6.44 -7.80 -2.14
C SER A 82 5.13 -8.07 -2.84
N PHE A 83 5.09 -7.74 -4.13
CA PHE A 83 4.03 -8.12 -5.05
C PHE A 83 4.56 -8.86 -6.29
N SER A 84 5.80 -9.35 -6.24
CA SER A 84 6.46 -9.99 -7.38
C SER A 84 5.77 -11.28 -7.83
N ASP A 85 5.10 -11.97 -6.91
CA ASP A 85 4.14 -13.03 -7.22
C ASP A 85 2.73 -12.42 -7.24
N PRO A 86 2.07 -12.29 -8.40
CA PRO A 86 0.75 -11.68 -8.52
C PRO A 86 -0.34 -12.38 -7.69
N MET A 87 -0.15 -13.64 -7.28
CA MET A 87 -1.12 -14.40 -6.47
C MET A 87 -0.81 -14.35 -4.97
N HIS A 88 0.41 -13.97 -4.57
CA HIS A 88 0.88 -14.01 -3.20
C HIS A 88 1.58 -12.72 -2.80
N TRP A 89 0.81 -11.75 -2.33
CA TRP A 89 1.33 -10.48 -1.87
C TRP A 89 1.59 -10.49 -0.38
N SER A 90 2.58 -9.71 0.03
CA SER A 90 2.89 -9.51 1.45
C SER A 90 3.28 -8.07 1.73
N ALA A 91 2.90 -7.57 2.89
CA ALA A 91 3.33 -6.27 3.37
C ALA A 91 3.39 -6.23 4.90
N THR A 92 4.43 -5.63 5.44
CA THR A 92 4.59 -5.30 6.85
C THR A 92 4.89 -3.82 6.95
N GLY A 93 4.06 -3.08 7.68
CA GLY A 93 4.17 -1.63 7.79
C GLY A 93 4.06 -1.13 9.21
N THR A 94 4.83 -0.08 9.52
CA THR A 94 4.71 0.64 10.79
C THR A 94 4.55 2.13 10.55
N ALA A 95 3.81 2.79 11.45
CA ALA A 95 3.68 4.23 11.50
C ALA A 95 3.71 4.69 12.97
N ASP A 96 4.86 5.22 13.41
CA ASP A 96 5.12 5.63 14.79
C ASP A 96 5.44 7.13 14.93
N ALA A 97 4.80 7.80 15.88
CA ALA A 97 5.09 9.19 16.21
C ALA A 97 5.41 9.35 17.71
N THR A 98 6.47 10.09 18.04
CA THR A 98 6.82 10.40 19.43
C THR A 98 7.08 11.88 19.58
N TRP A 99 6.48 12.47 20.61
CA TRP A 99 6.53 13.91 20.79
C TRP A 99 6.72 14.37 22.23
N PHE A 100 7.39 15.51 22.33
CA PHE A 100 7.38 16.40 23.48
C PHE A 100 7.17 17.83 22.96
N THR A 101 6.10 18.51 23.39
CA THR A 101 5.87 19.91 23.02
C THR A 101 5.34 20.70 24.20
N LEU A 102 5.75 21.96 24.29
CA LEU A 102 5.21 22.90 25.26
C LEU A 102 4.00 23.67 24.73
N ASP A 103 3.90 23.79 23.40
CA ASP A 103 2.88 24.62 22.76
C ASP A 103 2.15 23.81 21.68
N THR A 104 2.61 23.86 20.43
CA THR A 104 1.93 23.21 19.31
C THR A 104 2.80 22.15 18.65
N ALA A 105 2.19 21.01 18.34
CA ALA A 105 2.79 19.94 17.55
C ALA A 105 1.73 19.34 16.62
N ASP A 106 2.10 19.14 15.37
CA ASP A 106 1.29 18.48 14.36
C ASP A 106 2.13 17.38 13.73
N TYR A 107 1.53 16.23 13.50
CA TYR A 107 2.18 15.16 12.77
C TYR A 107 1.19 14.48 11.83
N PHE A 108 1.72 14.09 10.68
CA PHE A 108 1.13 13.11 9.80
C PHE A 108 2.17 12.06 9.47
N LEU A 109 1.75 10.80 9.44
CA LEU A 109 2.57 9.71 8.98
C LEU A 109 1.71 8.61 8.35
N GLU A 110 2.30 7.93 7.38
CA GLU A 110 1.64 6.83 6.69
C GLU A 110 2.66 5.81 6.21
N SER A 111 2.27 4.55 6.27
CA SER A 111 2.91 3.40 5.62
C SER A 111 1.83 2.66 4.87
N VAL A 112 1.82 2.74 3.54
CA VAL A 112 0.72 2.24 2.71
C VAL A 112 1.25 1.30 1.65
N PHE A 113 0.71 0.08 1.63
CA PHE A 113 0.80 -0.83 0.50
C PHE A 113 -0.38 -0.54 -0.45
N ASN A 114 -0.07 0.02 -1.61
CA ASN A 114 -1.07 0.46 -2.57
C ASN A 114 -0.73 -0.03 -3.98
N VAL A 115 -1.64 -0.76 -4.61
CA VAL A 115 -1.42 -1.36 -5.94
C VAL A 115 -2.72 -1.36 -6.73
N ALA A 116 -2.67 -0.92 -8.00
CA ALA A 116 -3.76 -1.11 -8.94
C ALA A 116 -3.40 -2.19 -9.96
N PHE A 117 -4.35 -3.05 -10.30
CA PHE A 117 -4.11 -4.23 -11.13
C PHE A 117 -5.35 -4.66 -11.92
N VAL A 118 -5.12 -5.40 -12.99
CA VAL A 118 -6.16 -5.98 -13.85
C VAL A 118 -6.17 -7.49 -13.66
N VAL A 119 -7.36 -8.07 -13.56
CA VAL A 119 -7.60 -9.51 -13.57
C VAL A 119 -8.19 -9.90 -14.93
N THR A 120 -7.59 -10.87 -15.61
CA THR A 120 -8.02 -11.30 -16.97
C THR A 120 -8.80 -12.61 -16.97
N SER A 121 -8.64 -13.43 -15.94
CA SER A 121 -9.40 -14.67 -15.70
C SER A 121 -9.59 -14.91 -14.20
N PRO A 122 -10.62 -15.67 -13.77
CA PRO A 122 -10.84 -15.90 -12.35
C PRO A 122 -9.62 -16.51 -11.65
N VAL A 123 -9.22 -15.95 -10.52
CA VAL A 123 -8.02 -16.36 -9.78
C VAL A 123 -8.20 -16.18 -8.28
N ASN A 124 -7.65 -17.11 -7.50
CA ASN A 124 -7.58 -16.94 -6.05
C ASN A 124 -6.41 -16.03 -5.70
N TYR A 125 -6.69 -14.92 -5.02
CA TYR A 125 -5.66 -14.03 -4.51
C TYR A 125 -5.38 -14.34 -3.05
N ARG A 126 -4.16 -14.03 -2.62
CA ARG A 126 -3.73 -14.09 -1.23
C ARG A 126 -2.86 -12.88 -0.90
N PHE A 127 -3.24 -12.15 0.14
CA PHE A 127 -2.47 -11.06 0.72
C PHE A 127 -2.21 -11.33 2.21
N ASN A 128 -0.96 -11.20 2.62
CA ASN A 128 -0.56 -11.31 4.03
C ASN A 128 -0.02 -9.95 4.52
N GLY A 129 -0.83 -9.25 5.30
CA GLY A 129 -0.54 -7.90 5.77
C GLY A 129 -0.33 -7.85 7.28
N THR A 130 0.65 -7.09 7.77
CA THR A 130 0.71 -6.74 9.20
C THR A 130 1.05 -5.27 9.33
N PHE A 131 0.12 -4.50 9.88
CA PHE A 131 0.24 -3.05 9.98
C PHE A 131 0.00 -2.62 11.41
N GLN A 132 0.87 -1.76 11.89
CA GLN A 132 0.83 -1.24 13.25
C GLN A 132 1.08 0.24 13.23
N SER A 133 0.41 0.95 14.12
CA SER A 133 0.64 2.37 14.29
C SER A 133 0.54 2.75 15.76
N SER A 134 1.38 3.69 16.16
CA SER A 134 1.46 4.14 17.55
C SER A 134 1.79 5.62 17.63
N SER A 135 1.33 6.26 18.70
CA SER A 135 1.92 7.53 19.09
C SER A 135 2.05 7.67 20.59
N SER A 136 2.98 8.52 20.98
CA SER A 136 3.13 8.98 22.35
C SER A 136 3.40 10.48 22.38
N ASN A 137 2.84 11.14 23.39
CA ASN A 137 3.12 12.54 23.70
C ASN A 137 3.31 12.69 25.21
N THR A 138 4.37 13.40 25.60
CA THR A 138 4.78 13.56 27.01
C THR A 138 4.76 15.02 27.51
N GLY A 139 4.19 15.96 26.73
CA GLY A 139 4.03 17.39 27.08
C GLY A 139 2.80 17.75 27.96
N SER A 140 2.62 19.05 28.25
CA SER A 140 1.57 19.68 29.12
C SER A 140 0.11 19.31 28.74
N PRO A 141 -0.94 19.46 29.60
CA PRO A 141 -2.25 18.84 29.38
C PRO A 141 -3.08 19.53 28.28
N PHE A 142 -2.87 19.02 27.08
CA PHE A 142 -3.68 18.83 25.87
C PHE A 142 -5.09 19.46 25.74
N GLN A 143 -5.30 20.16 24.62
CA GLN A 143 -6.54 20.07 23.82
C GLN A 143 -6.18 19.58 22.41
N GLY A 144 -6.41 18.30 22.11
CA GLY A 144 -6.01 17.70 20.83
C GLY A 144 -6.39 16.23 20.69
N GLY A 145 -6.64 15.80 19.45
CA GLY A 145 -6.95 14.41 19.11
C GLY A 145 -5.80 13.76 18.33
N SER A 146 -5.59 12.46 18.56
CA SER A 146 -4.74 11.60 17.73
C SER A 146 -5.63 10.53 17.12
N GLN A 147 -5.55 10.37 15.80
CA GLN A 147 -6.18 9.27 15.09
C GLN A 147 -5.07 8.39 14.54
N ILE A 148 -5.07 7.14 14.99
CA ILE A 148 -4.06 6.15 14.65
C ILE A 148 -4.79 4.86 14.34
N GLY A 149 -4.51 4.30 13.18
CA GLY A 149 -5.19 3.10 12.70
C GLY A 149 -4.35 2.29 11.74
N ALA A 150 -4.76 1.04 11.60
CA ALA A 150 -4.28 0.12 10.57
C ALA A 150 -5.49 -0.54 9.92
N GLY A 151 -5.56 -0.50 8.60
CA GLY A 151 -6.70 -1.02 7.84
C GLY A 151 -6.59 -0.71 6.35
N GLY A 152 -7.63 -1.10 5.62
CA GLY A 152 -7.76 -0.83 4.19
C GLY A 152 -8.75 -1.77 3.54
N GLY A 153 -8.58 -2.06 2.25
CA GLY A 153 -9.53 -2.85 1.49
C GLY A 153 -9.06 -3.24 0.10
N LEU A 154 -9.84 -4.13 -0.51
CA LEU A 154 -9.79 -4.45 -1.92
C LEU A 154 -11.04 -3.82 -2.57
N PHE A 155 -10.80 -2.98 -3.56
CA PHE A 155 -11.80 -2.21 -4.26
C PHE A 155 -11.84 -2.66 -5.72
N ARG A 156 -13.03 -2.82 -6.26
CA ARG A 156 -13.26 -3.16 -7.66
C ARG A 156 -13.73 -1.90 -8.38
N GLU A 157 -13.19 -1.62 -9.57
CA GLU A 157 -13.50 -0.38 -10.30
C GLU A 157 -14.94 -0.36 -10.80
N THR A 158 -15.47 -1.50 -11.25
CA THR A 158 -16.88 -1.63 -11.60
C THR A 158 -17.71 -1.75 -10.30
N PRO A 159 -18.65 -0.83 -10.03
CA PRO A 159 -19.52 -0.91 -8.86
C PRO A 159 -20.31 -2.22 -8.87
N GLN A 160 -20.42 -2.86 -7.71
CA GLN A 160 -21.21 -4.09 -7.61
C GLN A 160 -22.70 -3.72 -7.64
N PRO A 161 -23.57 -4.49 -8.33
CA PRO A 161 -25.00 -4.15 -8.44
C PRO A 161 -25.73 -4.04 -7.09
N ASP A 162 -25.20 -4.75 -6.10
CA ASP A 162 -25.64 -4.82 -4.71
C ASP A 162 -24.92 -3.84 -3.78
N ASP A 163 -23.85 -3.20 -4.25
CA ASP A 163 -23.06 -2.23 -3.49
C ASP A 163 -22.37 -1.22 -4.41
N PRO A 164 -23.08 -0.15 -4.83
CA PRO A 164 -22.57 0.82 -5.78
C PRO A 164 -21.57 1.83 -5.18
N GLU A 165 -21.35 1.82 -3.86
CA GLU A 165 -20.54 2.83 -3.16
C GLU A 165 -19.41 2.24 -2.28
N HIS A 166 -19.29 0.90 -2.11
CA HIS A 166 -18.31 0.32 -1.18
C HIS A 166 -17.32 -0.70 -1.78
N PRO A 167 -16.13 -0.85 -1.15
CA PRO A 167 -15.13 -1.89 -1.45
C PRO A 167 -15.72 -3.29 -1.54
N SER A 168 -15.13 -4.13 -2.40
CA SER A 168 -15.46 -5.56 -2.45
C SER A 168 -15.12 -6.28 -1.14
N VAL A 169 -14.10 -5.82 -0.39
CA VAL A 169 -13.75 -6.31 0.96
C VAL A 169 -13.03 -5.23 1.77
N VAL A 170 -13.40 -5.05 3.05
CA VAL A 170 -12.69 -4.19 4.03
C VAL A 170 -11.86 -5.05 4.98
N PHE A 171 -10.66 -4.57 5.31
CA PHE A 171 -9.69 -5.22 6.18
C PHE A 171 -9.37 -4.31 7.37
N ALA A 172 -9.34 -4.87 8.58
CA ALA A 172 -8.90 -4.18 9.79
C ALA A 172 -7.64 -4.84 10.35
N GLY A 173 -6.66 -4.04 10.78
CA GLY A 173 -5.47 -4.53 11.47
C GLY A 173 -4.48 -5.26 10.57
N GLY A 174 -4.23 -6.53 10.85
CA GLY A 174 -3.33 -7.39 10.08
C GLY A 174 -3.85 -8.82 10.01
N GLY A 175 -3.35 -9.58 9.04
CA GLY A 175 -3.69 -10.98 8.87
C GLY A 175 -3.59 -11.44 7.42
N LEU A 176 -4.13 -12.63 7.23
CA LEU A 176 -4.28 -13.25 5.93
C LEU A 176 -5.63 -12.89 5.32
N HIS A 177 -5.58 -12.30 4.13
CA HIS A 177 -6.73 -11.94 3.33
C HIS A 177 -6.69 -12.72 2.02
N ALA A 178 -7.77 -13.41 1.67
CA ALA A 178 -7.84 -14.24 0.48
C ALA A 178 -9.25 -14.30 -0.07
N GLY A 179 -9.37 -14.56 -1.36
CA GLY A 179 -10.67 -14.71 -2.03
C GLY A 179 -10.53 -14.98 -3.51
N LEU A 180 -11.67 -15.12 -4.18
CA LEU A 180 -11.72 -15.26 -5.63
C LEU A 180 -11.88 -13.87 -6.27
N LEU A 181 -10.97 -13.52 -7.17
CA LEU A 181 -11.13 -12.39 -8.06
C LEU A 181 -11.73 -12.87 -9.38
N VAL A 182 -12.63 -12.06 -9.93
CA VAL A 182 -13.17 -12.24 -11.28
C VAL A 182 -12.56 -11.19 -12.21
N PRO A 183 -12.63 -11.36 -13.55
CA PRO A 183 -12.06 -10.39 -14.47
C PRO A 183 -12.60 -8.97 -14.26
N ASP A 184 -11.72 -8.06 -13.89
CA ASP A 184 -11.99 -6.62 -13.72
C ASP A 184 -10.69 -5.86 -13.41
N LYS A 185 -10.80 -4.57 -13.17
CA LYS A 185 -9.79 -3.75 -12.53
C LYS A 185 -10.04 -3.64 -11.04
N TYR A 186 -8.97 -3.71 -10.29
CA TYR A 186 -8.97 -3.64 -8.85
C TYR A 186 -7.93 -2.65 -8.35
N PHE A 187 -8.22 -2.12 -7.18
CA PHE A 187 -7.34 -1.29 -6.39
C PHE A 187 -7.23 -1.91 -5.01
N PHE A 188 -6.01 -2.16 -4.57
CA PHE A 188 -5.72 -2.68 -3.24
C PHE A 188 -5.02 -1.59 -2.44
N ASP A 189 -5.56 -1.29 -1.27
CA ASP A 189 -5.01 -0.31 -0.34
C ASP A 189 -5.00 -0.90 1.05
N PHE A 190 -3.84 -0.95 1.69
CA PHE A 190 -3.74 -1.42 3.07
C PHE A 190 -2.56 -0.74 3.75
N GLY A 191 -2.81 -0.16 4.92
CA GLY A 191 -1.82 0.70 5.53
C GLY A 191 -1.98 0.91 7.01
N ALA A 192 -0.94 1.53 7.57
CA ALA A 192 -0.92 2.10 8.89
C ALA A 192 -0.76 3.61 8.73
N SER A 193 -1.60 4.39 9.39
CA SER A 193 -1.49 5.85 9.35
C SER A 193 -1.78 6.47 10.71
N GLY A 194 -1.26 7.68 10.88
CA GLY A 194 -1.46 8.47 12.05
C GLY A 194 -1.55 9.94 11.68
N SER A 195 -2.49 10.65 12.28
CA SER A 195 -2.44 12.10 12.35
C SER A 195 -2.77 12.56 13.76
N GLY A 196 -2.14 13.64 14.18
CA GLY A 196 -2.37 14.15 15.51
C GLY A 196 -1.98 15.60 15.61
N LEU A 197 -2.80 16.34 16.35
CA LEU A 197 -2.58 17.75 16.61
C LEU A 197 -2.66 17.99 18.10
N THR A 198 -1.58 18.51 18.64
CA THR A 198 -1.47 18.96 20.02
C THR A 198 -1.31 20.47 20.03
N ARG A 199 -2.06 21.15 20.89
CA ARG A 199 -1.99 22.59 21.11
C ARG A 199 -2.12 22.87 22.60
N HIS A 200 -1.46 23.91 23.10
CA HIS A 200 -1.71 24.43 24.44
C HIS A 200 -3.12 25.02 24.49
N GLY A 201 -3.93 24.59 25.46
CA GLY A 201 -5.23 25.22 25.74
C GLY A 201 -5.00 26.63 26.27
N GLY A 202 -5.69 27.62 25.70
CA GLY A 202 -5.65 29.01 26.18
C GLY A 202 -6.21 29.16 27.60
#